data_AF-A0A955JE99-F1
#
_entry.id   AF-A0A955JE99-F1
#
_cell.length_a   1.000
_cell.length_b   1.000
_cell.length_c   1.000
_cell.angle_alpha   90.00
_cell.angle_beta   90.00
_cell.angle_gamma   90.00
#
_symmetry.space_group_name_H-M   'P 1'
#
loop_
_entity.id
_entity.type
_entity.pdbx_description
1 polymer ?
#
loop_
_entity_poly.entity_id
_entity_poly.type
_entity_poly.pdbx_seq_one_letter_code
_entity_poly.pdbx_strand_id
1 'polypeptide(L)'
;MSRPKRQRPQRPLCDHVHPDDGLDPRSFLINPKTEKKHSAERLCRAAMKVVSFALSFELEDPVLDGLMVVDARTARDGAAVELDVLVGEGR
;
A
#
# COMPACT_ATOMS: atom_id res chain seq x y z
N MET A 1 52.49 0.35 34.32
CA MET A 1 51.42 0.30 35.33
C MET A 1 50.08 0.20 34.61
N SER A 2 49.42 -0.97 34.67
CA SER A 2 48.18 -1.24 33.93
C SER A 2 46.97 -0.87 34.80
N ARG A 3 46.08 0.00 34.29
CA ARG A 3 44.87 0.44 35.02
C ARG A 3 43.88 -0.71 35.19
N PRO A 4 43.18 -0.82 36.34
CA PRO A 4 42.21 -1.88 36.56
C PRO A 4 41.00 -1.69 35.63
N LYS A 5 40.64 -2.75 34.90
CA LYS A 5 39.44 -2.76 34.05
C LYS A 5 38.21 -2.65 34.96
N ARG A 6 37.38 -1.61 34.75
CA ARG A 6 36.07 -1.46 35.40
C ARG A 6 35.22 -2.69 35.08
N GLN A 7 34.91 -3.49 36.08
CA GLN A 7 33.94 -4.58 35.95
C GLN A 7 32.56 -3.95 35.72
N ARG A 8 31.94 -4.24 34.57
CA ARG A 8 30.55 -3.87 34.33
C ARG A 8 29.67 -4.78 35.21
N PRO A 9 28.70 -4.24 35.97
CA PRO A 9 27.76 -5.07 36.70
C PRO A 9 26.99 -5.93 35.69
N GLN A 10 27.02 -7.25 35.89
CA GLN A 10 26.18 -8.15 35.10
C GLN A 10 24.73 -7.83 35.45
N ARG A 11 23.94 -7.45 34.43
CA ARG A 11 22.50 -7.30 34.60
C ARG A 11 21.93 -8.71 34.83
N PRO A 12 21.00 -8.90 35.78
CA PRO A 12 20.31 -10.17 35.92
C PRO A 12 19.70 -10.54 34.56
N LEU A 13 19.87 -11.80 34.17
CA LEU A 13 19.20 -12.33 32.99
C LEU A 13 17.69 -12.13 33.20
N CYS A 14 17.01 -11.72 32.14
CA CYS A 14 15.60 -11.33 32.18
C CYS A 14 14.74 -12.55 32.53
N ASP A 15 14.54 -12.80 33.83
CA ASP A 15 13.77 -13.95 34.32
C ASP A 15 12.24 -13.75 34.21
N HIS A 16 11.80 -12.57 33.78
CA HIS A 16 10.39 -12.22 33.66
C HIS A 16 10.08 -11.83 32.21
N VAL A 17 9.31 -12.68 31.55
CA VAL A 17 8.66 -12.40 30.26
C VAL A 17 7.43 -11.55 30.56
N HIS A 18 7.47 -10.29 30.19
CA HIS A 18 6.28 -9.44 30.19
C HIS A 18 5.35 -9.85 29.04
N PRO A 19 4.02 -9.65 29.18
CA PRO A 19 3.06 -9.96 28.11
C PRO A 19 3.33 -9.19 26.80
N ASP A 20 4.13 -8.13 26.86
CA ASP A 20 4.52 -7.32 25.71
C ASP A 20 5.87 -7.75 25.09
N ASP A 21 6.59 -8.70 25.71
CA ASP A 21 7.86 -9.21 25.20
C ASP A 21 7.60 -10.10 23.98
N GLY A 22 8.14 -9.68 22.83
CA GLY A 22 7.94 -10.36 21.55
C GLY A 22 6.88 -9.74 20.64
N LEU A 23 6.21 -8.66 21.08
CA LEU A 23 5.37 -7.86 20.19
C LEU A 23 6.25 -7.04 19.24
N ASP A 24 5.97 -7.12 17.93
CA ASP A 24 6.65 -6.27 16.94
C ASP A 24 6.30 -4.81 17.23
N PRO A 25 7.28 -3.91 17.49
CA PRO A 25 7.03 -2.49 17.75
C PRO A 25 6.25 -1.80 16.62
N ARG A 26 6.24 -2.37 15.41
CA ARG A 26 5.44 -1.87 14.27
C ARG A 26 3.94 -2.09 14.46
N SER A 27 3.53 -3.09 15.24
CA SER A 27 2.12 -3.36 15.51
C SER A 27 1.43 -2.24 16.29
N PHE A 28 2.18 -1.45 17.08
CA PHE A 28 1.65 -0.30 17.83
C PHE A 28 1.57 0.99 17.01
N LEU A 29 2.16 1.01 15.81
CA LEU A 29 2.22 2.19 14.93
C LEU A 29 1.14 2.16 13.84
N ILE A 30 0.45 1.03 13.68
CA ILE A 30 -0.54 0.85 12.63
C ILE A 30 -1.88 1.43 13.09
N ASN A 31 -2.17 2.65 12.63
CA ASN A 31 -3.53 3.17 12.67
C ASN A 31 -4.35 2.46 11.57
N PRO A 32 -5.37 1.65 11.90
CA PRO A 32 -6.10 0.85 10.93
C PRO A 32 -6.88 1.68 9.90
N LYS A 33 -7.17 2.96 10.21
CA LYS A 33 -7.79 3.90 9.28
C LYS A 33 -6.83 4.32 8.14
N THR A 34 -5.53 4.38 8.42
CA THR A 34 -4.50 4.75 7.44
C THR A 34 -4.22 3.61 6.46
N GLU A 35 -4.18 2.36 6.93
CA GLU A 35 -3.97 1.20 6.05
C GLU A 35 -5.06 1.06 4.98
N LYS A 36 -6.33 1.26 5.38
CA LYS A 36 -7.47 1.22 4.45
C LYS A 36 -7.41 2.29 3.37
N LYS A 37 -6.88 3.48 3.68
CA LYS A 37 -6.71 4.56 2.70
C LYS A 37 -5.62 4.22 1.69
N HIS A 38 -4.50 3.66 2.15
CA HIS A 38 -3.41 3.22 1.29
C HIS A 38 -3.79 2.04 0.39
N SER A 39 -4.63 1.11 0.86
CA SER A 39 -5.10 0.01 0.03
C SER A 39 -6.03 0.48 -1.09
N ALA A 40 -6.96 1.41 -0.80
CA ALA A 40 -7.86 1.99 -1.80
C ALA A 40 -7.10 2.75 -2.89
N GLU A 41 -6.12 3.58 -2.52
CA GLU A 41 -5.29 4.31 -3.50
C GLU A 41 -4.47 3.37 -4.38
N ARG A 42 -3.90 2.31 -3.78
CA ARG A 42 -3.14 1.30 -4.54
C ARG A 42 -4.04 0.53 -5.51
N LEU A 43 -5.26 0.21 -5.10
CA LEU A 43 -6.25 -0.45 -5.95
C LEU A 43 -6.64 0.44 -7.13
N CYS A 44 -6.98 1.71 -6.89
CA CYS A 44 -7.28 2.68 -7.96
C CYS A 44 -6.11 2.80 -8.94
N ARG A 45 -4.88 2.96 -8.45
CA ARG A 45 -3.68 3.04 -9.32
C ARG A 45 -3.48 1.77 -10.15
N ALA A 46 -3.72 0.59 -9.56
CA ALA A 46 -3.61 -0.67 -10.28
C ALA A 46 -4.70 -0.78 -11.36
N ALA A 47 -5.94 -0.45 -11.02
CA ALA A 47 -7.07 -0.46 -11.96
C ALA A 47 -6.83 0.49 -13.14
N MET A 48 -6.39 1.73 -12.88
CA MET A 48 -6.04 2.68 -13.94
C MET A 48 -4.99 2.11 -14.90
N LYS A 49 -3.92 1.50 -14.39
CA LYS A 49 -2.86 0.93 -15.24
C LYS A 49 -3.38 -0.21 -16.11
N VAL A 50 -4.09 -1.15 -15.53
CA VAL A 50 -4.59 -2.33 -16.24
C VAL A 50 -5.61 -1.93 -17.30
N VAL A 51 -6.54 -1.05 -16.96
CA VAL A 51 -7.56 -0.60 -17.92
C VAL A 51 -6.94 0.28 -19.00
N SER A 52 -6.03 1.20 -18.67
CA SER A 52 -5.33 1.99 -19.68
C SER A 52 -4.55 1.12 -20.67
N PHE A 53 -3.96 0.03 -20.18
CA PHE A 53 -3.28 -0.94 -21.03
C PHE A 53 -4.24 -1.72 -21.92
N ALA A 54 -5.38 -2.15 -21.38
CA ALA A 54 -6.44 -2.78 -22.17
C ALA A 54 -6.95 -1.84 -23.29
N LEU A 55 -7.04 -0.54 -22.99
CA LEU A 55 -7.49 0.49 -23.95
C LEU A 55 -6.39 0.90 -24.95
N SER A 56 -5.10 0.66 -24.68
CA SER A 56 -3.99 1.13 -25.52
C SER A 56 -3.72 0.27 -26.77
N PHE A 57 -4.78 -0.17 -27.46
CA PHE A 57 -4.74 -0.94 -28.72
C PHE A 57 -4.16 -2.36 -28.68
N GLU A 58 -3.65 -2.86 -27.55
CA GLU A 58 -3.19 -4.26 -27.48
C GLU A 58 -4.33 -5.29 -27.67
N LEU A 59 -5.58 -4.86 -27.51
CA LEU A 59 -6.76 -5.70 -27.71
C LEU A 59 -7.32 -5.66 -29.14
N GLU A 60 -6.75 -4.84 -30.04
CA GLU A 60 -7.21 -4.66 -31.44
C GLU A 60 -8.73 -4.38 -31.58
N ASP A 61 -9.36 -3.80 -30.56
CA ASP A 61 -10.79 -3.48 -30.57
C ASP A 61 -11.02 -2.04 -31.05
N PRO A 62 -11.62 -1.82 -32.23
CA PRO A 62 -11.87 -0.49 -32.78
C PRO A 62 -12.88 0.34 -31.97
N VAL A 63 -13.68 -0.28 -31.11
CA VAL A 63 -14.64 0.44 -30.24
C VAL A 63 -13.91 1.07 -29.04
N LEU A 64 -12.75 0.53 -28.66
CA LEU A 64 -11.93 1.05 -27.58
C LEU A 64 -10.94 2.12 -28.05
N ASP A 65 -10.86 2.36 -29.37
CA ASP A 65 -10.03 3.40 -29.95
C ASP A 65 -10.43 4.79 -29.41
N GLY A 66 -9.42 5.58 -29.05
CA GLY A 66 -9.58 6.92 -28.50
C GLY A 66 -10.03 6.97 -27.04
N LEU A 67 -10.33 5.85 -26.38
CA LEU A 67 -10.71 5.86 -24.97
C LEU A 67 -9.49 6.02 -24.05
N MET A 68 -9.60 6.92 -23.07
CA MET A 68 -8.55 7.16 -22.07
C MET A 68 -9.12 7.27 -20.65
N VAL A 69 -8.59 6.48 -19.72
CA VAL A 69 -8.92 6.62 -18.30
C VAL A 69 -8.32 7.90 -17.75
N VAL A 70 -9.14 8.76 -17.14
CA VAL A 70 -8.70 10.04 -16.55
C VAL A 70 -8.76 10.07 -15.04
N ASP A 71 -9.66 9.31 -14.43
CA ASP A 71 -9.78 9.24 -12.98
C ASP A 71 -10.23 7.85 -12.50
N ALA A 72 -9.93 7.56 -11.23
CA ALA A 72 -10.30 6.32 -10.57
C ALA A 72 -10.62 6.54 -9.09
N ARG A 73 -11.81 6.12 -8.66
CA ARG A 73 -12.26 6.21 -7.27
C ARG A 73 -12.78 4.87 -6.78
N THR A 74 -12.60 4.60 -5.49
CA THR A 74 -13.24 3.44 -4.86
C THR A 74 -14.68 3.79 -4.52
N ALA A 75 -15.58 2.83 -4.73
CA ALA A 75 -16.97 2.95 -4.28
C ALA A 75 -17.03 3.07 -2.74
N ARG A 76 -18.13 3.62 -2.22
CA ARG A 76 -18.29 3.88 -0.77
C ARG A 76 -18.19 2.62 0.10
N ASP A 77 -18.50 1.46 -0.46
CA ASP A 77 -18.39 0.16 0.19
C ASP A 77 -16.98 -0.47 0.07
N GLY A 78 -16.11 0.11 -0.76
CA GLY A 78 -14.78 -0.40 -1.06
C GLY A 78 -14.77 -1.70 -1.89
N ALA A 79 -15.93 -2.15 -2.39
CA ALA A 79 -16.06 -3.39 -3.14
C ALA A 79 -15.83 -3.22 -4.64
N ALA A 80 -15.95 -1.99 -5.14
CA ALA A 80 -15.78 -1.65 -6.54
C ALA A 80 -14.83 -0.46 -6.75
N VAL A 81 -14.29 -0.38 -7.96
CA VAL A 81 -13.56 0.79 -8.47
C VAL A 81 -14.38 1.37 -9.63
N GLU A 82 -14.69 2.65 -9.53
CA GLU A 82 -15.30 3.42 -10.61
C GLU A 82 -14.19 4.14 -11.37
N LEU A 83 -14.23 4.05 -12.70
CA LEU A 83 -13.27 4.70 -13.59
C LEU A 83 -14.01 5.71 -14.46
N ASP A 84 -13.49 6.93 -14.52
CA ASP A 84 -13.98 7.93 -15.47
C ASP A 84 -13.10 7.87 -16.73
N VAL A 85 -13.74 7.76 -17.89
CA VAL A 85 -13.09 7.60 -19.19
C VAL A 85 -13.49 8.75 -20.10
N LEU A 86 -12.53 9.34 -20.79
CA LEU A 86 -12.78 10.29 -21.87
C LEU A 86 -12.73 9.59 -23.22
N VAL A 87 -13.61 10.01 -24.11
CA VAL A 87 -13.56 9.68 -25.53
C VAL A 87 -12.73 10.76 -26.22
N GLY A 88 -11.55 10.41 -26.69
CA GLY A 88 -10.79 11.24 -27.61
C GLY A 88 -11.48 11.23 -28.98
N GLU A 89 -11.64 12.40 -29.60
CA GLU A 89 -12.06 12.43 -31.00
C GLU A 89 -10.95 11.77 -31.84
N GLY A 90 -11.30 10.65 -32.49
CA GLY A 90 -10.43 9.96 -33.42
C GLY A 90 -9.91 10.91 -34.50
N ARG A 91 -8.65 10.74 -34.89
CA ARG A 91 -8.05 11.46 -36.04
C ARG A 91 -8.60 10.94 -37.36
#